data_AF-A0A078IQ67-F1
#
_entry.id   AF-A0A078IQ67-F1
#
_cell.length_a   1.000
_cell.length_b   1.000
_cell.length_c   1.000
_cell.angle_alpha   90.00
_cell.angle_beta   90.00
_cell.angle_gamma   90.00
#
_symmetry.space_group_name_H-M   'P 1'
#
loop_
_entity.id
_entity.type
_entity.pdbx_description
1 polymer ?
#
loop_
_entity_poly.entity_id
_entity_poly.type
_entity_poly.pdbx_seq_one_letter_code
_entity_poly.pdbx_strand_id
1 'polypeptide(L)'
;MDMHIHMSYCTSLGFRTLVSNYLGLDGLNHPLCEEIEKLVDSTEVTPAELAEELMQDDDIDVVLRGVISFIEKKKVERNNITT
;
A
#
# COMPACT_ATOMS: atom_id res chain seq x y z
N MET A 1 -1.15 27.73 8.00
CA MET A 1 -0.05 27.10 7.26
C MET A 1 -0.70 26.13 6.29
N ASP A 2 -0.84 26.50 5.03
CA ASP A 2 -1.23 25.56 3.96
C ASP A 2 -0.01 24.73 3.61
N MET A 3 0.28 23.75 4.46
CA MET A 3 1.31 22.77 4.20
C MET A 3 0.75 21.82 3.14
N HIS A 4 0.89 22.22 1.86
CA HIS A 4 0.80 21.30 0.74
C HIS A 4 2.00 20.36 0.85
N ILE A 5 1.94 19.42 1.80
CA ILE A 5 2.85 18.29 1.82
C ILE A 5 2.54 17.59 0.50
N HIS A 6 3.45 17.68 -0.46
CA HIS A 6 3.55 16.66 -1.49
C HIS A 6 3.78 15.37 -0.72
N MET A 7 2.70 14.69 -0.33
CA MET A 7 2.79 13.35 0.21
C MET A 7 3.34 12.54 -0.95
N SER A 8 4.65 12.32 -0.95
CA SER A 8 5.29 11.46 -1.93
C SER A 8 4.52 10.15 -1.92
N TYR A 9 3.95 9.78 -3.06
CA TYR A 9 3.28 8.52 -3.21
C TYR A 9 4.19 7.39 -2.76
N CYS A 10 3.61 6.37 -2.16
CA CYS A 10 4.35 5.20 -1.79
C CYS A 10 4.88 4.57 -3.06
N THR A 11 6.15 4.18 -3.01
CA THR A 11 6.78 3.35 -4.03
C THR A 11 6.83 1.92 -3.53
N SER A 12 7.11 0.97 -4.41
CA SER A 12 7.44 -0.41 -4.04
C SER A 12 8.46 -0.48 -2.90
N LEU A 13 9.54 0.31 -2.96
CA LEU A 13 10.54 0.40 -1.88
C LEU A 13 9.96 0.93 -0.55
N GLY A 14 9.09 1.94 -0.62
CA GLY A 14 8.38 2.46 0.54
C GLY A 14 7.51 1.39 1.19
N PHE A 15 6.76 0.63 0.38
CA PHE A 15 5.94 -0.49 0.84
C PHE A 15 6.79 -1.57 1.52
N ARG A 16 7.95 -1.95 0.96
CA ARG A 16 8.86 -2.90 1.60
C ARG A 16 9.26 -2.45 3.01
N THR A 17 9.57 -1.17 3.15
CA THR A 17 9.96 -0.59 4.44
C THR A 17 8.80 -0.66 5.44
N LEU A 18 7.57 -0.40 5.00
CA LEU A 18 6.38 -0.56 5.84
C LEU A 18 6.19 -2.02 6.27
N VAL A 19 6.25 -2.97 5.34
CA VAL A 19 6.11 -4.41 5.64
C VAL A 19 7.16 -4.87 6.65
N SER A 20 8.42 -4.47 6.47
CA SER A 20 9.48 -4.82 7.42
C SER A 20 9.27 -4.15 8.79
N ASN A 21 8.77 -2.91 8.83
CA ASN A 21 8.51 -2.20 10.09
C ASN A 21 7.29 -2.73 10.85
N TYR A 22 6.20 -3.06 10.17
CA TYR A 22 4.94 -3.47 10.81
C TYR A 22 4.84 -4.98 10.99
N LEU A 23 5.26 -5.76 9.99
CA LEU A 23 5.13 -7.23 10.01
C LEU A 23 6.41 -7.94 10.44
N GLY A 24 7.52 -7.20 10.62
CA GLY A 24 8.81 -7.78 11.01
C GLY A 24 9.40 -8.74 9.98
N LEU A 25 8.89 -8.70 8.74
CA LEU A 25 9.33 -9.56 7.65
C LEU A 25 10.55 -8.95 6.98
N ASP A 26 11.70 -9.60 7.16
CA ASP A 26 12.92 -9.25 6.44
C ASP A 26 12.79 -9.74 4.99
N GLY A 27 12.47 -8.82 4.08
CA GLY A 27 12.60 -9.08 2.64
C GLY A 27 11.47 -9.88 2.00
N LEU A 28 10.21 -9.50 2.22
CA LEU A 28 9.14 -9.62 1.22
C LEU A 28 8.96 -10.99 0.52
N ASN A 29 9.27 -12.10 1.18
CA ASN A 29 9.29 -13.42 0.54
C ASN A 29 7.89 -14.05 0.40
N HIS A 30 6.88 -13.20 0.21
CA HIS A 30 5.47 -13.57 0.08
C HIS A 30 5.00 -13.26 -1.35
N PRO A 31 4.33 -14.19 -2.05
CA PRO A 31 3.91 -13.99 -3.43
C PRO A 31 2.99 -12.77 -3.61
N LEU A 32 2.14 -12.48 -2.61
CA LEU A 32 1.25 -11.31 -2.66
C LEU A 32 2.00 -9.97 -2.59
N CYS A 33 3.19 -9.95 -2.00
CA CYS A 33 3.91 -8.69 -1.88
C CYS A 33 4.42 -8.19 -3.23
N GLU A 34 4.87 -9.08 -4.13
CA GLU A 34 5.26 -8.68 -5.49
C GLU A 34 4.08 -8.07 -6.27
N GLU A 35 2.88 -8.60 -6.05
CA GLU A 35 1.65 -8.06 -6.64
C GLU A 35 1.34 -6.67 -6.09
N ILE A 36 1.42 -6.49 -4.77
CA ILE A 36 1.22 -5.19 -4.11
C ILE A 36 2.22 -4.16 -4.62
N GLU A 37 3.50 -4.52 -4.75
CA GLU A 37 4.52 -3.59 -5.27
C GLU A 37 4.15 -3.04 -6.65
N LYS A 38 3.68 -3.92 -7.56
CA LYS A 38 3.21 -3.50 -8.90
C LYS A 38 1.97 -2.62 -8.82
N LEU A 39 1.04 -2.93 -7.92
CA LEU A 39 -0.17 -2.15 -7.72
C LEU A 39 0.14 -0.76 -7.13
N VAL A 40 1.04 -0.69 -6.16
CA VAL A 40 1.55 0.55 -5.55
C VAL A 40 2.25 1.42 -6.60
N ASP A 41 3.14 0.86 -7.41
CA ASP A 41 3.82 1.63 -8.47
C ASP A 41 2.85 2.10 -9.57
N SER A 42 1.70 1.42 -9.73
CA SER A 42 0.66 1.79 -10.71
C SER A 42 -0.45 2.67 -10.13
N THR A 43 -0.46 2.93 -8.82
CA THR A 43 -1.57 3.61 -8.13
C THR A 43 -1.03 4.66 -7.17
N GLU A 44 -1.62 5.84 -7.18
CA GLU A 44 -1.24 6.92 -6.26
C GLU A 44 -1.76 6.68 -4.83
N VAL A 45 -1.13 5.75 -4.10
CA VAL A 45 -1.33 5.50 -2.67
C VAL A 45 -0.25 6.18 -1.85
N THR A 46 -0.56 6.60 -0.63
CA THR A 46 0.43 7.18 0.27
C THR A 46 0.96 6.15 1.26
N PRO A 47 2.18 6.34 1.80
CA PRO A 47 2.72 5.42 2.81
C PRO A 47 1.85 5.33 4.07
N ALA A 48 1.15 6.41 4.43
CA ALA A 48 0.27 6.44 5.61
C ALA A 48 -0.97 5.56 5.42
N GLU A 49 -1.59 5.59 4.25
CA GLU A 49 -2.74 4.73 3.92
C GLU A 49 -2.34 3.25 3.92
N LEU A 50 -1.19 2.92 3.33
CA LEU A 50 -0.69 1.55 3.35
C LEU A 50 -0.35 1.09 4.78
N ALA A 51 0.23 1.97 5.60
CA ALA A 51 0.48 1.67 7.00
C ALA A 51 -0.82 1.37 7.75
N GLU A 52 -1.88 2.14 7.51
CA GLU A 52 -3.19 1.93 8.14
C GLU A 52 -3.77 0.55 7.80
N GLU A 53 -3.69 0.13 6.53
CA GLU A 53 -4.10 -1.21 6.10
C GLU A 53 -3.20 -2.30 6.70
N LEU A 54 -1.88 -2.06 6.78
CA LEU A 54 -0.91 -2.99 7.39
C LEU A 54 -1.13 -3.19 8.89
N MET A 55 -1.80 -2.25 9.56
CA MET A 55 -2.09 -2.29 11.00
C MET A 55 -3.50 -2.83 11.32
N GLN A 56 -4.30 -3.21 10.31
CA GLN A 56 -5.67 -3.69 10.53
C GLN A 56 -5.75 -5.07 11.19
N ASP A 57 -4.72 -5.91 11.00
CA ASP A 57 -4.70 -7.28 11.48
C ASP A 57 -3.27 -7.73 11.81
N ASP A 58 -3.12 -8.79 12.60
CA ASP A 58 -1.83 -9.41 12.94
C ASP A 58 -1.48 -10.55 11.96
N ASP A 59 -2.47 -11.09 11.22
CA ASP A 59 -2.26 -12.14 10.23
C ASP A 59 -1.78 -11.57 8.89
N ILE A 60 -0.56 -11.95 8.50
CA ILE A 60 0.12 -11.45 7.30
C ILE A 60 -0.71 -11.70 6.03
N ASP A 61 -1.33 -12.87 5.88
CA ASP A 61 -2.13 -13.20 4.70
C ASP A 61 -3.39 -12.33 4.65
N VAL A 62 -4.05 -12.11 5.80
CA VAL A 62 -5.22 -11.23 5.90
C VAL A 62 -4.84 -9.78 5.57
N VAL A 63 -3.78 -9.27 6.18
CA VAL A 63 -3.26 -7.93 5.96
C VAL A 63 -2.94 -7.67 4.49
N LEU A 64 -2.14 -8.55 3.87
CA LEU A 64 -1.72 -8.36 2.47
C LEU A 64 -2.91 -8.39 1.50
N ARG A 65 -3.91 -9.24 1.76
CA ARG A 65 -5.15 -9.25 0.97
C ARG A 65 -5.98 -7.99 1.18
N GLY A 66 -6.00 -7.44 2.39
CA GLY A 66 -6.61 -6.14 2.71
C GLY A 66 -5.98 -5.03 1.88
N VAL A 67 -4.64 -4.95 1.90
CA VAL A 67 -3.86 -3.96 1.12
C VAL A 67 -4.16 -4.06 -0.38
N ILE A 68 -4.21 -5.26 -0.96
CA ILE A 68 -4.58 -5.43 -2.38
C ILE A 68 -5.97 -4.86 -2.64
N SER A 69 -6.96 -5.24 -1.82
CA SER A 69 -8.34 -4.76 -1.98
C SER A 69 -8.43 -3.24 -1.86
N PHE A 70 -7.68 -2.64 -0.95
CA PHE A 70 -7.60 -1.19 -0.78
C PHE A 70 -7.04 -0.50 -2.03
N ILE A 71 -5.90 -0.96 -2.55
CA ILE A 71 -5.26 -0.36 -3.74
C ILE A 71 -6.16 -0.52 -4.97
N GLU A 72 -6.77 -1.69 -5.15
CA GLU A 72 -7.71 -1.93 -6.26
C GLU A 72 -8.93 -1.01 -6.20
N LYS A 73 -9.54 -0.83 -5.02
CA LYS A 73 -10.64 0.12 -4.83
C LYS A 73 -10.23 1.53 -5.21
N LYS A 74 -9.07 1.99 -4.74
CA LYS A 74 -8.56 3.32 -5.05
C LYS A 74 -8.29 3.51 -6.54
N LYS A 75 -7.76 2.47 -7.20
CA LYS A 75 -7.55 2.46 -8.66
C LYS A 75 -8.87 2.55 -9.43
N VAL A 76 -9.91 1.84 -8.98
CA VAL A 76 -11.25 1.94 -9.56
C VAL A 76 -11.82 3.33 -9.33
N GLU A 77 -11.86 3.82 -8.10
CA GLU A 77 -12.35 5.17 -7.76
C GLU A 77 -11.75 6.25 -8.65
N ARG A 78 -10.45 6.15 -8.92
CA ARG A 78 -9.74 7.09 -9.77
C ARG A 78 -10.15 7.00 -11.25
N ASN A 79 -10.49 5.82 -11.74
CA ASN A 79 -11.03 5.62 -13.10
C ASN A 79 -12.50 6.09 -13.22
N ASN A 80 -13.28 6.08 -12.13
CA ASN A 80 -14.69 6.49 -12.12
C ASN A 80 -14.90 8.01 -12.26
N ILE A 81 -13.88 8.81 -11.96
CA ILE A 81 -13.99 10.28 -11.87
C ILE A 81 -13.84 10.96 -13.25
N THR A 82 -13.57 10.19 -14.32
CA THR A 82 -13.32 10.74 -15.67
C THR A 82 -14.46 10.47 -16.68
N THR A 83 -15.70 10.23 -16.25
CA THR A 83 -16.87 10.15 -17.15
C THR A 83 -17.91 11.20 -16.78
#